data_AF-A0A225D3W0-F1
#
_entry.id   AF-A0A225D3W0-F1
#
_cell.length_a   1.000
_cell.length_b   1.000
_cell.length_c   1.000
_cell.angle_alpha   90.00
_cell.angle_beta   90.00
_cell.angle_gamma   90.00
#
_symmetry.space_group_name_H-M   'P 1'
#
loop_
_entity.id
_entity.type
_entity.pdbx_description
1 polymer ?
#
loop_
_entity_poly.entity_id
_entity_poly.type
_entity_poly.pdbx_seq_one_letter_code
_entity_poly.pdbx_strand_id
1 'polypeptide(L)'
;MAKPVIYIGQILAWAELHRRRTGRWPDALDGRVFDGPGLTWMAVDMALRKGLRGLPGGQSLAKVLHAFRQKRHLHYLVPLTAELILSWADEYHQRTGTWPIATSGHIPEAPGETWLRVETALRDGLRTLSGGSSLARLLAEHRGVRNLGDLPPLSHEQVLAWADAHRARTGDWPAKKSGPIPEAPGEDWSAVGGALYDGSRGFSGGTTLAQLLAEHRGVRNLGDLSPLSYEQVLAWADAHRARTGNWPTGTSGPIFGTPDETWSAVDAALTNGCRGLPGGGSLIQLLAEHRGVRNRMALDRLTPEQILAWADAHRARTGNWPNSGSGSIPEAPGEVWSAVNAALTNGNRGLPEGGSLAQFLAQHRGKRNHKALPRLTPERVLAWADAHHARTGRWPNRNSGAIPDAPGEGWSAVDAALFVGVRGLTGGESLAQFLARCRGARNRSALPPLSIEQIRAWARAHHQRTGTWPGRNSGPIPEAFGETWQAVHFALRRGGRGLTMSSLSQVVRELDGEPARRAGRND
;
A
#
# COMPACT_ATOMS: atom_id res chain seq x y z
N MET A 1 -35.12 67.93 49.91
CA MET A 1 -35.51 66.54 49.54
C MET A 1 -34.33 65.61 49.82
N ALA A 2 -34.55 64.50 50.53
CA ALA A 2 -33.49 63.54 50.82
C ALA A 2 -32.98 62.90 49.51
N LYS A 3 -31.65 62.85 49.32
CA LYS A 3 -31.06 62.19 48.14
C LYS A 3 -31.32 60.68 48.23
N PRO A 4 -31.74 60.02 47.14
CA PRO A 4 -32.10 58.60 47.17
C PRO A 4 -30.89 57.71 47.52
N VAL A 5 -31.16 56.64 48.28
CA VAL A 5 -30.22 55.57 48.62
C VAL A 5 -29.83 54.79 47.37
N ILE A 6 -28.55 54.45 47.23
CA ILE A 6 -28.00 53.69 46.10
C ILE A 6 -27.36 52.42 46.62
N TYR A 7 -27.63 51.29 45.97
CA TYR A 7 -27.04 50.00 46.29
C TYR A 7 -25.94 49.60 45.30
N ILE A 8 -24.95 48.82 45.74
CA ILE A 8 -23.87 48.31 44.88
C ILE A 8 -24.44 47.56 43.66
N GLY A 9 -25.49 46.75 43.84
CA GLY A 9 -26.15 46.05 42.74
C GLY A 9 -26.70 46.98 41.64
N GLN A 10 -27.20 48.17 42.01
CA GLN A 10 -27.68 49.16 41.04
C GLN A 10 -26.51 49.77 40.24
N ILE A 11 -25.40 50.07 40.92
CA ILE A 11 -24.18 50.58 40.28
C ILE A 11 -23.66 49.56 39.25
N LEU A 12 -23.67 48.27 39.59
CA LEU A 12 -23.24 47.20 38.69
C LEU A 12 -24.18 47.05 37.49
N ALA A 13 -25.49 47.11 37.70
CA ALA A 13 -26.48 47.07 36.62
C ALA A 13 -26.31 48.25 35.64
N TRP A 14 -26.12 49.47 36.18
CA TRP A 14 -25.85 50.65 35.37
C TRP A 14 -24.53 50.52 34.58
N ALA A 15 -23.51 49.91 35.18
CA ALA A 15 -22.20 49.80 34.56
C ALA A 15 -22.19 48.74 33.44
N GLU A 16 -22.94 47.65 33.61
CA GLU A 16 -23.17 46.66 32.56
C GLU A 16 -24.00 47.27 31.41
N LEU A 17 -25.02 48.07 31.71
CA LEU A 17 -25.77 48.82 30.69
C LEU A 17 -24.87 49.79 29.91
N HIS A 18 -24.02 50.53 30.62
CA HIS A 18 -23.03 51.40 29.98
C HIS A 18 -22.10 50.61 29.07
N ARG A 19 -21.57 49.46 29.53
CA ARG A 19 -20.74 48.57 28.73
C ARG A 19 -21.46 48.04 27.49
N ARG A 20 -22.72 47.65 27.60
CA ARG A 20 -23.52 47.22 26.43
C ARG A 20 -23.67 48.33 25.40
N ARG A 21 -23.77 49.59 25.82
CA ARG A 21 -23.92 50.74 24.91
C ARG A 21 -22.62 51.24 24.31
N THR A 22 -21.53 51.29 25.08
CA THR A 22 -20.28 51.94 24.67
C THR A 22 -19.17 50.94 24.33
N GLY A 23 -19.39 49.65 24.58
CA GLY A 23 -18.38 48.60 24.44
C GLY A 23 -17.30 48.60 25.54
N ARG A 24 -17.29 49.59 26.44
CA ARG A 24 -16.32 49.70 27.55
C ARG A 24 -17.03 49.90 28.89
N TRP A 25 -16.36 49.54 29.97
CA TRP A 25 -16.90 49.80 31.31
C TRP A 25 -16.71 51.26 31.68
N PRO A 26 -17.64 51.85 32.45
CA PRO A 26 -17.56 53.26 32.79
C PRO A 26 -16.40 53.54 33.75
N ASP A 27 -15.70 54.64 33.53
CA ASP A 27 -14.81 55.29 34.46
C ASP A 27 -15.51 56.48 35.16
N ALA A 28 -14.83 57.12 36.12
CA ALA A 28 -15.45 58.22 36.88
C ALA A 28 -15.76 59.46 36.01
N LEU A 29 -15.18 59.57 34.81
CA LEU A 29 -15.30 60.73 33.92
C LEU A 29 -16.35 60.53 32.80
N ASP A 30 -16.94 59.33 32.69
CA ASP A 30 -17.91 58.95 31.65
C ASP A 30 -19.28 59.68 31.71
N GLY A 31 -19.36 60.83 32.39
CA GLY A 31 -20.53 61.70 32.37
C GLY A 31 -21.73 61.09 33.11
N ARG A 32 -22.92 61.15 32.50
CA ARG A 32 -24.19 60.72 33.10
C ARG A 32 -24.33 59.19 33.11
N VAL A 33 -24.88 58.66 34.20
CA VAL A 33 -25.24 57.24 34.33
C VAL A 33 -26.49 56.97 33.51
N PHE A 34 -26.44 56.04 32.57
CA PHE A 34 -27.62 55.64 31.79
C PHE A 34 -28.71 55.08 32.71
N ASP A 35 -29.93 55.58 32.56
CA ASP A 35 -31.12 55.24 33.35
C ASP A 35 -30.96 55.47 34.86
N GLY A 36 -29.91 56.19 35.27
CA GLY A 36 -29.75 56.70 36.63
C GLY A 36 -30.57 57.98 36.82
N PRO A 37 -31.15 58.22 38.01
CA PRO A 37 -31.97 59.41 38.30
C PRO A 37 -31.12 60.70 38.37
N GLY A 38 -30.67 61.18 37.21
CA GLY A 38 -29.83 62.38 37.06
C GLY A 38 -28.41 62.26 37.61
N LEU A 39 -27.91 61.03 37.84
CA LEU A 39 -26.59 60.79 38.42
C LEU A 39 -25.47 60.84 37.36
N THR A 40 -24.26 61.19 37.79
CA THR A 40 -23.02 61.04 37.01
C THR A 40 -22.13 59.96 37.60
N TRP A 41 -21.29 59.34 36.78
CA TRP A 41 -20.33 58.32 37.23
C TRP A 41 -19.35 58.88 38.28
N MET A 42 -18.98 60.16 38.16
CA MET A 42 -18.19 60.86 39.19
C MET A 42 -18.92 60.96 40.53
N ALA A 43 -20.23 61.24 40.52
CA ALA A 43 -21.03 61.28 41.74
C ALA A 43 -21.18 59.90 42.38
N VAL A 44 -21.25 58.84 41.57
CA VAL A 44 -21.25 57.45 42.03
C VAL A 44 -19.90 57.06 42.64
N ASP A 45 -18.78 57.36 41.97
CA ASP A 45 -17.42 57.11 42.50
C ASP A 45 -17.19 57.84 43.83
N MET A 46 -17.60 59.11 43.91
CA MET A 46 -17.49 59.89 45.15
C MET A 46 -18.35 59.33 46.28
N ALA A 47 -19.56 58.85 45.98
CA ALA A 47 -20.43 58.23 46.97
C ALA A 47 -19.84 56.92 47.52
N LEU A 48 -19.23 56.10 46.65
CA LEU A 48 -18.50 54.89 47.05
C LEU A 48 -17.29 55.19 47.93
N ARG A 49 -16.55 56.27 47.63
CA ARG A 49 -15.37 56.67 48.43
C ARG A 49 -15.74 57.17 49.81
N LYS A 50 -16.75 58.03 49.88
CA LYS A 50 -17.13 58.74 51.11
C LYS A 50 -18.22 58.04 51.94
N GLY A 51 -18.77 56.92 51.47
CA GLY A 51 -19.84 56.21 52.15
C GLY A 51 -21.17 56.96 52.16
N LEU A 52 -21.47 57.67 51.07
CA LEU A 52 -22.69 58.47 50.94
C LEU A 52 -23.80 57.65 50.30
N ARG A 53 -25.06 58.07 50.51
CA ARG A 53 -26.27 57.45 49.93
C ARG A 53 -26.45 55.97 50.31
N GLY A 54 -26.04 55.59 51.53
CA GLY A 54 -26.19 54.23 52.05
C GLY A 54 -25.09 53.25 51.60
N LEU A 55 -24.00 53.73 51.00
CA LEU A 55 -22.85 52.93 50.61
C LEU A 55 -21.82 52.82 51.75
N PRO A 56 -21.01 51.75 51.83
CA PRO A 56 -20.13 51.47 52.99
C PRO A 56 -18.88 52.37 53.10
N GLY A 57 -18.53 53.16 52.08
CA GLY A 57 -17.31 53.99 52.09
C GLY A 57 -16.03 53.20 51.78
N GLY A 58 -14.91 53.90 51.54
CA GLY A 58 -13.60 53.29 51.29
C GLY A 58 -13.43 52.56 49.94
N GLN A 59 -14.47 52.56 49.11
CA GLN A 59 -14.48 51.92 47.79
C GLN A 59 -14.36 52.97 46.67
N SER A 60 -13.99 52.55 45.46
CA SER A 60 -14.11 53.37 44.25
C SER A 60 -14.92 52.62 43.21
N LEU A 61 -15.49 53.33 42.24
CA LEU A 61 -16.16 52.74 41.09
C LEU A 61 -15.25 51.72 40.42
N ALA A 62 -13.97 52.06 40.23
CA ALA A 62 -12.97 51.13 39.72
C ALA A 62 -12.84 49.85 40.57
N LYS A 63 -12.77 49.96 41.91
CA LYS A 63 -12.70 48.80 42.82
C LYS A 63 -13.97 47.93 42.78
N VAL A 64 -15.14 48.55 42.72
CA VAL A 64 -16.44 47.84 42.67
C VAL A 64 -16.61 47.11 41.35
N LEU A 65 -16.35 47.78 40.21
CA LEU A 65 -16.40 47.14 38.90
C LEU A 65 -15.31 46.08 38.76
N HIS A 66 -14.15 46.27 39.39
CA HIS A 66 -13.09 45.29 39.42
C HIS A 66 -13.52 44.00 40.15
N ALA A 67 -14.05 44.12 41.36
CA ALA A 67 -14.56 42.99 42.14
C ALA A 67 -15.66 42.23 41.38
N PHE A 68 -16.54 42.96 40.69
CA PHE A 68 -17.61 42.35 39.89
C PHE A 68 -17.12 41.66 38.61
N ARG A 69 -16.13 42.24 37.93
CA ARG A 69 -15.63 41.73 36.64
C ARG A 69 -14.60 40.61 36.77
N GLN A 70 -14.10 40.35 37.98
CA GLN A 70 -12.94 39.49 38.24
C GLN A 70 -11.66 39.85 37.43
N LYS A 71 -11.61 41.01 36.75
CA LYS A 71 -10.47 41.43 35.91
C LYS A 71 -9.43 42.19 36.72
N ARG A 72 -8.33 41.54 37.13
CA ARG A 72 -7.20 42.10 37.91
C ARG A 72 -6.74 43.47 37.39
N HIS A 73 -6.61 44.44 38.30
CA HIS A 73 -6.01 45.74 38.05
C HIS A 73 -4.48 45.55 37.87
N LEU A 74 -3.85 46.28 36.93
CA LEU A 74 -2.42 46.17 36.61
C LEU A 74 -1.50 46.29 37.85
N HIS A 75 -1.91 47.08 38.86
CA HIS A 75 -1.16 47.26 40.11
C HIS A 75 -1.41 46.19 41.19
N TYR A 76 -2.32 45.23 40.95
CA TYR A 76 -2.56 44.06 41.81
C TYR A 76 -2.28 42.75 41.06
N LEU A 77 -1.49 42.81 39.98
CA LEU A 77 -1.01 41.61 39.32
C LEU A 77 -0.04 40.89 40.26
N VAL A 78 -0.19 39.56 40.34
CA VAL A 78 0.71 38.71 41.11
C VAL A 78 2.14 38.99 40.66
N PRO A 79 3.09 39.24 41.59
CA PRO A 79 4.51 39.35 41.26
C PRO A 79 4.93 38.19 40.37
N LEU A 80 5.59 38.48 39.25
CA LEU A 80 6.14 37.42 38.42
C LEU A 80 7.51 37.09 38.97
N THR A 81 7.69 35.82 39.34
CA THR A 81 9.01 35.27 39.62
C THR A 81 9.41 34.35 38.47
N ALA A 82 10.71 34.11 38.32
CA ALA A 82 11.22 33.18 37.32
C ALA A 82 10.59 31.78 37.49
N GLU A 83 10.45 31.32 38.73
CA GLU A 83 9.90 30.02 39.08
C GLU A 83 8.44 29.88 38.63
N LEU A 84 7.62 30.94 38.80
CA LEU A 84 6.23 30.95 38.37
C LEU A 84 6.10 30.92 36.84
N ILE A 85 6.96 31.65 36.13
CA ILE A 85 6.99 31.63 34.66
C ILE A 85 7.40 30.24 34.17
N LEU A 86 8.41 29.65 34.80
CA LEU A 86 8.90 28.32 34.48
C LEU A 86 7.85 27.24 34.73
N SER A 87 7.09 27.32 35.83
CA SER A 87 6.00 26.35 36.09
C SER A 87 4.91 26.42 35.02
N TRP A 88 4.51 27.63 34.60
CA TRP A 88 3.56 27.78 33.49
C TRP A 88 4.12 27.24 32.17
N ALA A 89 5.42 27.36 31.96
CA ALA A 89 6.06 26.88 30.73
C ALA A 89 6.15 25.35 30.73
N ASP A 90 6.43 24.74 31.88
CA ASP A 90 6.43 23.29 32.09
C ASP A 90 5.02 22.72 31.82
N GLU A 91 3.96 23.34 32.36
CA GLU A 91 2.57 22.93 32.12
C GLU A 91 2.16 23.09 30.65
N TYR A 92 2.60 24.18 30.01
CA TYR A 92 2.39 24.40 28.58
C TYR A 92 3.09 23.33 27.73
N HIS A 93 4.34 23.01 28.05
CA HIS A 93 5.12 21.98 27.38
C HIS A 93 4.50 20.59 27.60
N GLN A 94 4.05 20.27 28.82
CA GLN A 94 3.36 19.01 29.12
C GLN A 94 2.08 18.85 28.28
N ARG A 95 1.33 19.94 28.07
CA ARG A 95 0.08 19.92 27.30
C ARG A 95 0.29 19.87 25.79
N THR A 96 1.29 20.57 25.26
CA THR A 96 1.45 20.79 23.81
C THR A 96 2.61 20.02 23.19
N GLY A 97 3.53 19.49 24.00
CA GLY A 97 4.80 18.93 23.54
C GLY A 97 5.80 19.96 23.03
N THR A 98 5.52 21.27 23.19
CA THR A 98 6.39 22.36 22.74
C THR A 98 6.56 23.41 23.83
N TRP A 99 7.75 24.01 23.91
CA TRP A 99 7.96 25.12 24.84
C TRP A 99 7.27 26.39 24.33
N PRO A 100 6.71 27.23 25.23
CA PRO A 100 6.03 28.43 24.81
C PRO A 100 7.01 29.45 24.22
N ILE A 101 6.55 30.15 23.18
CA ILE A 101 7.19 31.33 22.63
C ILE A 101 6.34 32.56 22.95
N ALA A 102 6.86 33.78 22.72
CA ALA A 102 6.15 35.02 23.02
C ALA A 102 4.73 35.09 22.41
N THR A 103 4.50 34.43 21.28
CA THR A 103 3.21 34.39 20.57
C THR A 103 2.34 33.18 20.89
N SER A 104 2.71 32.34 21.88
CA SER A 104 1.96 31.13 22.27
C SER A 104 0.57 31.39 22.89
N GLY A 105 0.13 32.65 22.95
CA GLY A 105 -1.23 33.02 23.35
C GLY A 105 -1.42 33.15 24.87
N HIS A 106 -2.60 32.73 25.34
CA HIS A 106 -3.01 32.80 26.75
C HIS A 106 -2.35 31.72 27.62
N ILE A 107 -2.18 32.03 28.91
CA ILE A 107 -1.68 31.08 29.92
C ILE A 107 -2.90 30.58 30.73
N PRO A 108 -3.35 29.33 30.53
CA PRO A 108 -4.56 28.81 31.18
C PRO A 108 -4.53 28.89 32.71
N GLU A 109 -3.34 28.73 33.29
CA GLU A 109 -3.10 28.66 34.72
C GLU A 109 -3.03 30.07 35.35
N ALA A 110 -3.05 31.12 34.52
CA ALA A 110 -3.10 32.51 34.93
C ALA A 110 -4.10 33.30 34.08
N PRO A 111 -5.42 33.24 34.39
CA PRO A 111 -6.45 33.95 33.63
C PRO A 111 -6.15 35.44 33.46
N GLY A 112 -6.05 35.87 32.20
CA GLY A 112 -5.70 37.24 31.83
C GLY A 112 -4.22 37.49 31.52
N GLU A 113 -3.36 36.50 31.74
CA GLU A 113 -1.98 36.51 31.27
C GLU A 113 -1.84 35.94 29.85
N THR A 114 -0.79 36.38 29.18
CA THR A 114 -0.38 35.90 27.85
C THR A 114 1.13 35.80 27.82
N TRP A 115 1.67 34.86 27.04
CA TRP A 115 3.12 34.71 26.88
C TRP A 115 3.83 36.00 26.41
N LEU A 116 3.18 36.82 25.57
CA LEU A 116 3.72 38.11 25.14
C LEU A 116 3.92 39.10 26.30
N ARG A 117 3.02 39.10 27.29
CA ARG A 117 3.11 39.95 28.48
C ARG A 117 4.21 39.46 29.41
N VAL A 118 4.40 38.15 29.52
CA VAL A 118 5.52 37.54 30.25
C VAL A 118 6.84 37.92 29.60
N GLU A 119 6.95 37.77 28.27
CA GLU A 119 8.11 38.19 27.48
C GLU A 119 8.44 39.68 27.69
N THR A 120 7.43 40.55 27.62
CA THR A 120 7.60 42.00 27.86
C THR A 120 8.08 42.27 29.28
N ALA A 121 7.52 41.59 30.29
CA ALA A 121 7.94 41.76 31.67
C ALA A 121 9.38 41.29 31.93
N LEU A 122 9.80 40.19 31.32
CA LEU A 122 11.19 39.69 31.37
C LEU A 122 12.17 40.64 30.70
N ARG A 123 11.77 41.27 29.60
CA ARG A 123 12.59 42.23 28.85
C ARG A 123 12.73 43.56 29.57
N ASP A 124 11.63 44.11 30.06
CA ASP A 124 11.55 45.47 30.59
C ASP A 124 11.73 45.55 32.12
N GLY A 125 11.83 44.41 32.81
CA GLY A 125 11.99 44.37 34.27
C GLY A 125 10.73 44.76 35.03
N LEU A 126 9.57 44.31 34.55
CA LEU A 126 8.28 44.61 35.16
C LEU A 126 7.89 43.52 36.17
N ARG A 127 6.99 43.87 37.10
CA ARG A 127 6.37 42.92 38.03
C ARG A 127 7.38 42.09 38.82
N THR A 128 8.37 42.78 39.42
CA THR A 128 9.46 42.22 40.25
C THR A 128 10.57 41.46 39.52
N LEU A 129 10.56 41.44 38.18
CA LEU A 129 11.66 40.88 37.39
C LEU A 129 12.78 41.91 37.19
N SER A 130 14.03 41.45 37.03
CA SER A 130 15.22 42.31 36.89
C SER A 130 15.39 42.99 35.53
N GLY A 131 14.67 42.54 34.49
CA GLY A 131 14.79 43.05 33.12
C GLY A 131 16.00 42.48 32.36
N GLY A 132 16.08 42.74 31.06
CA GLY A 132 17.18 42.29 30.21
C GLY A 132 17.20 40.79 29.89
N SER A 133 16.13 40.06 30.22
CA SER A 133 15.96 38.65 29.85
C SER A 133 14.88 38.50 28.76
N SER A 134 14.68 37.28 28.29
CA SER A 134 13.57 36.89 27.42
C SER A 134 13.05 35.53 27.87
N LEU A 135 11.85 35.16 27.45
CA LEU A 135 11.29 33.84 27.72
C LEU A 135 12.21 32.75 27.17
N ALA A 136 12.77 32.94 25.97
CA ALA A 136 13.71 32.01 25.37
C ALA A 136 15.00 31.87 26.19
N ARG A 137 15.55 32.99 26.68
CA ARG A 137 16.75 32.98 27.53
C ARG A 137 16.48 32.31 28.88
N LEU A 138 15.36 32.64 29.53
CA LEU A 138 14.96 32.05 30.81
C LEU A 138 14.77 30.53 30.69
N LEU A 139 14.11 30.07 29.62
CA LEU A 139 13.94 28.63 29.35
C LEU A 139 15.26 27.93 29.01
N ALA A 140 16.18 28.61 28.32
CA ALA A 140 17.52 28.07 28.06
C ALA A 140 18.31 27.88 29.35
N GLU A 141 18.35 28.91 30.20
CA GLU A 141 19.09 28.89 31.46
C GLU A 141 18.56 27.83 32.43
N HIS A 142 17.24 27.66 32.54
CA HIS A 142 16.63 26.81 33.57
C HIS A 142 16.10 25.45 33.10
N ARG A 143 15.90 25.24 31.80
CA ARG A 143 15.33 24.01 31.23
C ARG A 143 16.15 23.44 30.09
N GLY A 144 17.29 24.06 29.75
CA GLY A 144 18.11 23.66 28.61
C GLY A 144 17.41 23.79 27.26
N VAL A 145 16.36 24.62 27.18
CA VAL A 145 15.63 24.86 25.94
C VAL A 145 16.51 25.69 25.01
N ARG A 146 16.55 25.32 23.73
CA ARG A 146 17.39 26.01 22.76
C ARG A 146 16.94 27.46 22.55
N ASN A 147 17.78 28.44 22.93
CA ASN A 147 17.53 29.86 22.63
C ASN A 147 18.00 30.19 21.21
N LEU A 148 17.07 30.28 20.26
CA LEU A 148 17.38 30.57 18.85
C LEU A 148 18.07 31.93 18.64
N GLY A 149 17.88 32.90 19.54
CA GLY A 149 18.48 34.23 19.44
C GLY A 149 19.90 34.33 19.98
N ASP A 150 20.40 33.32 20.69
CA ASP A 150 21.71 33.31 21.35
C ASP A 150 22.49 32.03 21.00
N LEU A 151 22.36 31.59 19.75
CA LEU A 151 23.07 30.41 19.27
C LEU A 151 24.53 30.75 18.95
N PRO A 152 25.48 29.86 19.29
CA PRO A 152 26.89 30.09 18.99
C PRO A 152 27.09 30.22 17.47
N PRO A 153 28.02 31.09 17.03
CA PRO A 153 28.31 31.24 15.60
C PRO A 153 28.76 29.90 15.00
N LEU A 154 28.39 29.67 13.75
CA LEU A 154 28.81 28.53 12.94
C LEU A 154 29.85 28.98 11.94
N SER A 155 30.88 28.15 11.73
CA SER A 155 31.81 28.32 10.62
C SER A 155 31.42 27.43 9.44
N HIS A 156 31.87 27.79 8.23
CA HIS A 156 31.74 26.92 7.06
C HIS A 156 32.40 25.55 7.32
N GLU A 157 33.56 25.53 7.96
CA GLU A 157 34.28 24.29 8.29
C GLU A 157 33.46 23.35 9.16
N GLN A 158 32.75 23.90 10.16
CA GLN A 158 31.88 23.12 11.04
C GLN A 158 30.69 22.52 10.28
N VAL A 159 30.02 23.30 9.43
CA VAL A 159 28.92 22.80 8.59
C VAL A 159 29.40 21.72 7.62
N LEU A 160 30.58 21.92 7.02
CA LEU A 160 31.17 20.95 6.11
C LEU A 160 31.54 19.64 6.83
N ALA A 161 32.09 19.71 8.04
CA ALA A 161 32.39 18.53 8.86
C ALA A 161 31.13 17.74 9.20
N TRP A 162 30.02 18.41 9.54
CA TRP A 162 28.72 17.77 9.74
C TRP A 162 28.19 17.13 8.46
N ALA A 163 28.40 17.76 7.31
CA ALA A 163 27.93 17.24 6.03
C ALA A 163 28.72 16.01 5.60
N ASP A 164 30.04 16.02 5.81
CA ASP A 164 30.92 14.88 5.60
C ASP A 164 30.49 13.70 6.49
N ALA A 165 30.19 13.95 7.76
CA ALA A 165 29.72 12.92 8.68
C ALA A 165 28.31 12.39 8.33
N HIS A 166 27.40 13.25 7.86
CA HIS A 166 26.11 12.84 7.32
C HIS A 166 26.26 11.92 6.10
N ARG A 167 27.15 12.29 5.16
CA ARG A 167 27.45 11.46 3.98
C ARG A 167 28.09 10.14 4.37
N ALA A 168 29.02 10.13 5.33
CA ALA A 168 29.63 8.90 5.82
C ALA A 168 28.58 7.92 6.38
N ARG A 169 27.51 8.42 7.01
CA ARG A 169 26.41 7.59 7.51
C ARG A 169 25.42 7.13 6.45
N THR A 170 25.02 8.03 5.55
CA THR A 170 23.85 7.82 4.68
C THR A 170 24.22 7.47 3.24
N GLY A 171 25.46 7.73 2.83
CA GLY A 171 25.90 7.69 1.44
C GLY A 171 25.60 9.00 0.68
N ASP A 172 24.69 9.83 1.18
CA ASP A 172 24.20 11.03 0.53
C ASP A 172 24.64 12.32 1.24
N TRP A 173 24.86 13.37 0.46
CA TRP A 173 25.05 14.70 1.00
C TRP A 173 23.74 15.23 1.62
N PRO A 174 23.82 16.00 2.71
CA PRO A 174 22.62 16.51 3.36
C PRO A 174 21.90 17.53 2.48
N ALA A 175 20.58 17.44 2.47
CA ALA A 175 19.68 18.46 1.94
C ALA A 175 19.05 19.25 3.10
N LYS A 176 18.42 20.39 2.80
CA LYS A 176 17.69 21.20 3.80
C LYS A 176 16.68 20.38 4.63
N LYS A 177 16.14 19.29 4.07
CA LYS A 177 15.16 18.39 4.70
C LYS A 177 15.77 17.14 5.36
N SER A 178 17.09 17.03 5.43
CA SER A 178 17.77 15.86 6.00
C SER A 178 17.59 15.70 7.52
N GLY A 179 16.92 16.63 8.19
CA GLY A 179 16.53 16.51 9.59
C GLY A 179 17.65 16.87 10.57
N PRO A 180 17.64 16.32 11.80
CA PRO A 180 18.59 16.65 12.86
C PRO A 180 20.05 16.33 12.52
N ILE A 181 20.99 17.05 13.14
CA ILE A 181 22.44 16.84 13.02
C ILE A 181 22.96 16.14 14.28
N PRO A 182 23.28 14.83 14.24
CA PRO A 182 23.74 14.07 15.42
C PRO A 182 24.96 14.67 16.12
N GLU A 183 25.86 15.29 15.36
CA GLU A 183 27.07 15.94 15.86
C GLU A 183 26.80 17.23 16.65
N ALA A 184 25.59 17.77 16.56
CA ALA A 184 25.21 19.02 17.17
C ALA A 184 23.77 18.92 17.71
N PRO A 185 23.61 18.35 18.91
CA PRO A 185 22.30 18.19 19.53
C PRO A 185 21.50 19.49 19.52
N GLY A 186 20.30 19.42 18.93
CA GLY A 186 19.41 20.56 18.75
C GLY A 186 19.53 21.27 17.41
N GLU A 187 20.58 21.05 16.61
CA GLU A 187 20.69 21.54 15.22
C GLU A 187 19.98 20.61 14.23
N ASP A 188 19.47 21.20 13.14
CA ASP A 188 18.98 20.48 11.98
C ASP A 188 19.45 21.17 10.68
N TRP A 189 19.40 20.43 9.57
CA TRP A 189 19.86 20.93 8.27
C TRP A 189 19.01 22.08 7.71
N SER A 190 17.77 22.23 8.18
CA SER A 190 16.90 23.34 7.78
C SER A 190 17.34 24.65 8.44
N ALA A 191 17.67 24.59 9.74
CA ALA A 191 18.19 25.71 10.51
C ALA A 191 19.57 26.14 10.00
N VAL A 192 20.46 25.19 9.71
CA VAL A 192 21.77 25.48 9.09
C VAL A 192 21.59 26.12 7.71
N GLY A 193 20.70 25.56 6.88
CA GLY A 193 20.39 26.13 5.56
C GLY A 193 19.79 27.54 5.63
N GLY A 194 18.94 27.80 6.63
CA GLY A 194 18.42 29.14 6.90
C GLY A 194 19.51 30.12 7.33
N ALA A 195 20.41 29.69 8.23
CA ALA A 195 21.51 30.53 8.69
C ALA A 195 22.47 30.95 7.56
N LEU A 196 22.83 30.00 6.68
CA LEU A 196 23.65 30.26 5.50
C LEU A 196 22.97 31.27 4.55
N TYR A 197 21.65 31.13 4.34
CA TYR A 197 20.91 31.98 3.42
C TYR A 197 20.66 33.38 3.99
N ASP A 198 20.23 33.49 5.25
CA ASP A 198 19.89 34.75 5.91
C ASP A 198 21.11 35.55 6.41
N GLY A 199 22.29 34.92 6.47
CA GLY A 199 23.50 35.55 7.02
C GLY A 199 23.46 35.70 8.53
N SER A 200 22.82 34.75 9.21
CA SER A 200 22.84 34.67 10.67
C SER A 200 23.92 33.71 11.15
N ARG A 201 24.14 33.60 12.47
CA ARG A 201 25.13 32.68 13.06
C ARG A 201 26.58 32.91 12.57
N GLY A 202 26.94 34.12 12.11
CA GLY A 202 28.30 34.42 11.63
C GLY A 202 28.55 34.19 10.14
N PHE A 203 27.52 33.82 9.36
CA PHE A 203 27.61 33.78 7.90
C PHE A 203 27.34 35.16 7.28
N SER A 204 27.84 35.40 6.07
CA SER A 204 27.60 36.63 5.30
C SER A 204 26.21 36.70 4.63
N GLY A 205 25.52 35.56 4.55
CA GLY A 205 24.23 35.44 3.86
C GLY A 205 24.36 35.19 2.35
N GLY A 206 23.26 34.84 1.71
CA GLY A 206 23.17 34.62 0.26
C GLY A 206 23.73 33.28 -0.24
N THR A 207 24.26 32.44 0.64
CA THR A 207 24.78 31.11 0.29
C THR A 207 23.79 30.03 0.72
N THR A 208 23.57 29.04 -0.13
CA THR A 208 22.78 27.84 0.22
C THR A 208 23.69 26.70 0.63
N LEU A 209 23.17 25.74 1.40
CA LEU A 209 23.90 24.51 1.73
C LEU A 209 24.41 23.79 0.47
N ALA A 210 23.61 23.77 -0.61
CA ALA A 210 24.01 23.16 -1.87
C ALA A 210 25.18 23.90 -2.55
N GLN A 211 25.19 25.24 -2.52
CA GLN A 211 26.31 26.03 -3.02
C GLN A 211 27.58 25.81 -2.19
N LEU A 212 27.47 25.84 -0.85
CA LEU A 212 28.61 25.60 0.04
C LEU A 212 29.24 24.22 -0.21
N LEU A 213 28.41 23.17 -0.35
CA LEU A 213 28.87 21.83 -0.65
C LEU A 213 29.46 21.71 -2.07
N ALA A 214 28.91 22.43 -3.04
CA ALA A 214 29.46 22.47 -4.40
C ALA A 214 30.85 23.08 -4.43
N GLU A 215 31.00 24.24 -3.79
CA GLU A 215 32.26 24.98 -3.71
C GLU A 215 33.36 24.17 -3.00
N HIS A 216 33.06 23.58 -1.84
CA HIS A 216 34.09 22.97 -1.00
C HIS A 216 34.26 21.45 -1.14
N ARG A 217 33.30 20.76 -1.75
CA ARG A 217 33.29 19.29 -1.84
C ARG A 217 32.97 18.78 -3.25
N GLY A 218 32.84 19.68 -4.23
CA GLY A 218 32.48 19.32 -5.61
C GLY A 218 31.11 18.66 -5.71
N VAL A 219 30.22 18.90 -4.74
CA VAL A 219 28.87 18.34 -4.77
C VAL A 219 28.08 19.05 -5.85
N ARG A 220 27.38 18.28 -6.67
CA ARG A 220 26.58 18.86 -7.74
C ARG A 220 25.48 19.79 -7.19
N ASN A 221 25.58 21.09 -7.46
CA ASN A 221 24.52 22.04 -7.13
C ASN A 221 23.41 21.97 -8.18
N LEU A 222 22.29 21.33 -7.84
CA LEU A 222 21.14 21.19 -8.75
C LEU A 222 20.56 22.54 -9.22
N GLY A 223 20.74 23.61 -8.43
CA GLY A 223 20.25 24.95 -8.77
C GLY A 223 21.13 25.71 -9.76
N ASP A 224 22.38 25.28 -9.97
CA ASP A 224 23.37 25.94 -10.83
C ASP A 224 23.71 25.11 -12.08
N LEU A 225 22.87 24.12 -12.39
CA LEU A 225 23.09 23.29 -13.57
C LEU A 225 22.77 24.06 -14.85
N SER A 226 23.61 23.87 -15.86
CA SER A 226 23.39 24.44 -17.19
C SER A 226 21.97 24.15 -17.67
N PRO A 227 21.28 25.14 -18.27
CA PRO A 227 19.96 24.95 -18.85
C PRO A 227 19.96 23.79 -19.85
N LEU A 228 18.92 22.97 -19.81
CA LEU A 228 18.67 21.91 -20.78
C LEU A 228 17.67 22.42 -21.83
N SER A 229 17.94 22.13 -23.10
CA SER A 229 16.97 22.27 -24.17
C SER A 229 16.30 20.93 -24.49
N TYR A 230 15.10 20.97 -25.08
CA TYR A 230 14.47 19.77 -25.61
C TYR A 230 15.35 19.07 -26.66
N GLU A 231 16.02 19.83 -27.52
CA GLU A 231 16.91 19.28 -28.54
C GLU A 231 18.07 18.47 -27.92
N GLN A 232 18.66 18.98 -26.84
CA GLN A 232 19.73 18.29 -26.12
C GLN A 232 19.22 16.99 -25.48
N VAL A 233 18.07 17.02 -24.82
CA VAL A 233 17.46 15.82 -24.21
C VAL A 233 17.12 14.77 -25.28
N LEU A 234 16.57 15.20 -26.42
CA LEU A 234 16.23 14.33 -27.54
C LEU A 234 17.49 13.72 -28.18
N ALA A 235 18.56 14.49 -28.36
CA ALA A 235 19.84 13.99 -28.87
C ALA A 235 20.44 12.92 -27.95
N TRP A 236 20.40 13.13 -26.63
CA TRP A 236 20.79 12.10 -25.66
C TRP A 236 19.92 10.84 -25.75
N ALA A 237 18.62 11.00 -25.99
CA ALA A 237 17.70 9.87 -26.05
C ALA A 237 17.89 9.05 -27.33
N ASP A 238 18.12 9.74 -28.45
CA ASP A 238 18.48 9.13 -29.73
C ASP A 238 19.79 8.33 -29.60
N ALA A 239 20.82 8.92 -28.98
CA ALA A 239 22.09 8.23 -28.72
C ALA A 239 21.91 7.01 -27.78
N HIS A 240 21.07 7.14 -26.75
CA HIS A 240 20.73 6.04 -25.85
C HIS A 240 20.05 4.89 -26.60
N ARG A 241 19.09 5.20 -27.47
CA ARG A 241 18.40 4.21 -28.30
C ARG A 241 19.35 3.55 -29.29
N ALA A 242 20.21 4.32 -29.95
CA ALA A 242 21.21 3.78 -30.88
C ALA A 242 22.12 2.76 -30.18
N ARG A 243 22.50 3.01 -28.91
CA ARG A 243 23.35 2.13 -28.13
C ARG A 243 22.63 0.89 -27.56
N THR A 244 21.40 1.04 -27.08
CA THR A 244 20.72 0.02 -26.27
C THR A 244 19.55 -0.67 -26.99
N GLY A 245 19.15 -0.17 -28.15
CA GLY A 245 17.93 -0.57 -28.85
C GLY A 245 16.63 -0.02 -28.23
N ASN A 246 16.69 0.60 -27.05
CA ASN A 246 15.53 1.05 -26.29
C ASN A 246 15.58 2.56 -26.03
N TRP A 247 14.41 3.20 -26.08
CA TRP A 247 14.27 4.57 -25.60
C TRP A 247 14.50 4.64 -24.09
N PRO A 248 15.14 5.71 -23.59
CA PRO A 248 15.36 5.87 -22.17
C PRO A 248 14.05 6.11 -21.42
N THR A 249 14.03 5.63 -20.17
CA THR A 249 13.05 5.93 -19.14
C THR A 249 13.71 6.76 -18.05
N GLY A 250 12.94 7.39 -17.16
CA GLY A 250 13.51 8.09 -15.97
C GLY A 250 14.40 7.19 -15.11
N THR A 251 14.28 5.86 -15.20
CA THR A 251 15.10 4.88 -14.47
C THR A 251 16.29 4.32 -15.26
N SER A 252 16.56 4.83 -16.47
CA SER A 252 17.63 4.30 -17.34
C SER A 252 19.06 4.65 -16.87
N GLY A 253 19.22 5.27 -15.70
CA GLY A 253 20.52 5.54 -15.09
C GLY A 253 21.25 6.75 -15.67
N PRO A 254 22.60 6.77 -15.63
CA PRO A 254 23.42 7.86 -16.16
C PRO A 254 23.31 8.04 -17.68
N ILE A 255 23.43 9.29 -18.13
CA ILE A 255 23.49 9.65 -19.55
C ILE A 255 24.95 9.55 -20.02
N PHE A 256 25.16 8.82 -21.12
CA PHE A 256 26.51 8.53 -21.63
C PHE A 256 27.18 9.80 -22.18
N GLY A 257 28.45 10.04 -21.80
CA GLY A 257 29.24 11.17 -22.28
C GLY A 257 28.98 12.49 -21.53
N THR A 258 28.07 12.49 -20.56
CA THR A 258 27.74 13.65 -19.73
C THR A 258 27.94 13.26 -18.27
N PRO A 259 29.16 13.42 -17.73
CA PRO A 259 29.39 13.15 -16.32
C PRO A 259 28.36 13.92 -15.51
N ASP A 260 27.79 13.24 -14.52
CA ASP A 260 26.77 13.73 -13.60
C ASP A 260 25.33 13.81 -14.11
N GLU A 261 25.03 13.68 -15.41
CA GLU A 261 23.63 13.64 -15.86
C GLU A 261 23.00 12.26 -15.74
N THR A 262 21.75 12.20 -15.28
CA THR A 262 20.95 10.98 -15.22
C THR A 262 19.59 11.20 -15.87
N TRP A 263 19.01 10.13 -16.39
CA TRP A 263 17.66 10.18 -16.95
C TRP A 263 16.60 10.57 -15.92
N SER A 264 16.79 10.21 -14.65
CA SER A 264 15.90 10.63 -13.56
C SER A 264 15.95 12.12 -13.30
N ALA A 265 17.14 12.74 -13.37
CA ALA A 265 17.29 14.19 -13.21
C ALA A 265 16.67 14.96 -14.39
N VAL A 266 16.82 14.44 -15.62
CA VAL A 266 16.17 15.00 -16.81
C VAL A 266 14.64 14.90 -16.72
N ASP A 267 14.12 13.73 -16.34
CA ASP A 267 12.67 13.52 -16.18
C ASP A 267 12.08 14.42 -15.08
N ALA A 268 12.78 14.57 -13.95
CA ALA A 268 12.41 15.50 -12.90
C ALA A 268 12.44 16.96 -13.35
N ALA A 269 13.40 17.35 -14.19
CA ALA A 269 13.48 18.70 -14.75
C ALA A 269 12.33 18.98 -15.73
N LEU A 270 11.96 18.00 -16.57
CA LEU A 270 10.79 18.08 -17.45
C LEU A 270 9.47 18.16 -16.66
N THR A 271 9.37 17.44 -15.53
CA THR A 271 8.18 17.43 -14.67
C THR A 271 8.01 18.74 -13.93
N ASN A 272 9.08 19.22 -13.29
CA ASN A 272 9.01 20.37 -12.39
C ASN A 272 9.24 21.73 -13.08
N GLY A 273 9.70 21.75 -14.33
CA GLY A 273 10.02 22.99 -15.04
C GLY A 273 11.30 23.63 -14.55
N CYS A 274 12.34 22.81 -14.33
CA CYS A 274 13.65 23.28 -13.88
C CYS A 274 14.65 23.25 -15.04
N ARG A 275 15.78 23.95 -14.87
CA ARG A 275 16.88 24.00 -15.86
C ARG A 275 16.44 24.52 -17.24
N GLY A 276 15.54 25.51 -17.29
CA GLY A 276 15.08 26.12 -18.55
C GLY A 276 14.05 25.30 -19.34
N LEU A 277 13.61 24.15 -18.82
CA LEU A 277 12.50 23.37 -19.39
C LEU A 277 11.16 23.92 -18.88
N PRO A 278 10.08 23.90 -19.69
CA PRO A 278 8.81 24.58 -19.36
C PRO A 278 7.98 23.91 -18.26
N GLY A 279 8.30 22.67 -17.86
CA GLY A 279 7.58 21.93 -16.82
C GLY A 279 6.29 21.26 -17.29
N GLY A 280 5.67 20.46 -16.41
CA GLY A 280 4.39 19.78 -16.68
C GLY A 280 4.47 18.62 -17.69
N GLY A 281 5.67 18.30 -18.18
CA GLY A 281 5.94 17.18 -19.07
C GLY A 281 6.64 16.02 -18.36
N SER A 282 6.87 14.93 -19.07
CA SER A 282 7.77 13.85 -18.66
C SER A 282 8.62 13.44 -19.86
N LEU A 283 9.73 12.75 -19.61
CA LEU A 283 10.60 12.23 -20.65
C LEU A 283 9.81 11.39 -21.67
N ILE A 284 8.89 10.55 -21.20
CA ILE A 284 8.08 9.72 -22.08
C ILE A 284 7.09 10.53 -22.93
N GLN A 285 6.56 11.65 -22.41
CA GLN A 285 5.71 12.57 -23.18
C GLN A 285 6.52 13.28 -24.26
N LEU A 286 7.70 13.82 -23.91
CA LEU A 286 8.59 14.46 -24.87
C LEU A 286 8.99 13.52 -26.00
N LEU A 287 9.36 12.28 -25.67
CA LEU A 287 9.70 11.26 -26.66
C LEU A 287 8.49 10.83 -27.51
N ALA A 288 7.29 10.79 -26.92
CA ALA A 288 6.09 10.48 -27.68
C ALA A 288 5.77 11.55 -28.72
N GLU A 289 5.85 12.82 -28.32
CA GLU A 289 5.59 13.96 -29.18
C GLU A 289 6.62 14.06 -30.32
N HIS A 290 7.92 13.98 -30.01
CA HIS A 290 8.97 14.26 -30.99
C HIS A 290 9.52 13.03 -31.73
N ARG A 291 9.26 11.81 -31.26
CA ARG A 291 9.84 10.58 -31.81
C ARG A 291 8.83 9.45 -31.99
N GLY A 292 7.55 9.71 -31.75
CA GLY A 292 6.48 8.70 -31.87
C GLY A 292 6.64 7.54 -30.88
N VAL A 293 7.34 7.76 -29.77
CA VAL A 293 7.47 6.74 -28.72
C VAL A 293 6.12 6.53 -28.07
N ARG A 294 5.73 5.27 -27.89
CA ARG A 294 4.43 4.96 -27.30
C ARG A 294 4.37 5.42 -25.84
N ASN A 295 3.65 6.49 -25.56
CA ASN A 295 3.38 6.92 -24.19
C ASN A 295 2.26 6.07 -23.57
N ARG A 296 2.64 5.15 -22.68
CA ARG A 296 1.69 4.25 -21.99
C ARG A 296 0.66 5.00 -21.13
N MET A 297 0.97 6.20 -20.66
CA MET A 297 0.07 7.02 -19.84
C MET A 297 -0.94 7.82 -20.68
N ALA A 298 -0.65 8.06 -21.96
CA ALA A 298 -1.53 8.77 -22.88
C ALA A 298 -2.25 7.84 -23.86
N LEU A 299 -2.33 6.54 -23.56
CA LEU A 299 -3.07 5.60 -24.41
C LEU A 299 -4.57 5.83 -24.28
N ASP A 300 -5.27 5.77 -25.42
CA ASP A 300 -6.72 5.87 -25.47
C ASP A 300 -7.39 4.87 -24.52
N ARG A 301 -8.54 5.28 -23.97
CA ARG A 301 -9.36 4.39 -23.14
C ARG A 301 -9.78 3.18 -23.96
N LEU A 302 -9.67 1.98 -23.39
CA LEU A 302 -10.17 0.75 -24.00
C LEU A 302 -11.59 0.53 -23.53
N THR A 303 -12.50 0.25 -24.47
CA THR A 303 -13.86 -0.18 -24.12
C THR A 303 -13.97 -1.71 -24.14
N PRO A 304 -14.90 -2.29 -23.36
CA PRO A 304 -15.20 -3.71 -23.45
C PRO A 304 -15.53 -4.16 -24.89
N GLU A 305 -16.28 -3.36 -25.64
CA GLU A 305 -16.72 -3.67 -27.01
C GLU A 305 -15.52 -3.77 -27.96
N GLN A 306 -14.56 -2.86 -27.82
CA GLN A 306 -13.33 -2.84 -28.61
C GLN A 306 -12.48 -4.10 -28.36
N ILE A 307 -12.30 -4.48 -27.09
CA ILE A 307 -11.56 -5.70 -26.72
C ILE A 307 -12.27 -6.94 -27.28
N LEU A 308 -13.61 -6.99 -27.20
CA LEU A 308 -14.40 -8.09 -27.74
C LEU A 308 -14.30 -8.20 -29.25
N ALA A 309 -14.38 -7.07 -29.98
CA ALA A 309 -14.21 -7.05 -31.43
C ALA A 309 -12.85 -7.60 -31.86
N TRP A 310 -11.77 -7.18 -31.18
CA TRP A 310 -10.43 -7.71 -31.41
C TRP A 310 -10.33 -9.21 -31.11
N ALA A 311 -10.99 -9.68 -30.05
CA ALA A 311 -10.95 -11.08 -29.65
C ALA A 311 -11.72 -11.98 -30.62
N ASP A 312 -12.87 -11.50 -31.11
CA ASP A 312 -13.68 -12.16 -32.12
C ASP A 312 -12.91 -12.26 -33.44
N ALA A 313 -12.27 -11.16 -33.89
CA ALA A 313 -11.42 -11.16 -35.09
C ALA A 313 -10.21 -12.10 -34.96
N HIS A 314 -9.55 -12.12 -33.79
CA HIS A 314 -8.46 -13.06 -33.51
C HIS A 314 -8.95 -14.51 -33.59
N ARG A 315 -10.11 -14.82 -33.00
CA ARG A 315 -10.71 -16.16 -33.05
C ARG A 315 -11.10 -16.57 -34.47
N ALA A 316 -11.68 -15.66 -35.26
CA ALA A 316 -12.02 -15.91 -36.64
C ALA A 316 -10.79 -16.31 -37.47
N ARG A 317 -9.62 -15.71 -37.16
CA ARG A 317 -8.36 -15.99 -37.85
C ARG A 317 -7.66 -17.26 -37.40
N THR A 318 -7.62 -17.54 -36.09
CA THR A 318 -6.78 -18.61 -35.52
C THR A 318 -7.56 -19.84 -35.05
N GLY A 319 -8.90 -19.76 -35.06
CA GLY A 319 -9.78 -20.75 -34.43
C GLY A 319 -9.79 -20.73 -32.90
N ASN A 320 -8.89 -19.95 -32.28
CA ASN A 320 -8.70 -19.91 -30.84
C ASN A 320 -8.97 -18.51 -30.30
N TRP A 321 -9.59 -18.42 -29.13
CA TRP A 321 -9.69 -17.15 -28.42
C TRP A 321 -8.32 -16.69 -27.91
N PRO A 322 -8.00 -15.38 -27.96
CA PRO A 322 -6.71 -14.88 -27.53
C PRO A 322 -6.44 -15.11 -26.04
N ASN A 323 -5.17 -15.13 -25.71
CA ASN A 323 -4.59 -15.13 -24.36
C ASN A 323 -3.52 -14.02 -24.28
N SER A 324 -2.97 -13.76 -23.10
CA SER A 324 -1.97 -12.69 -22.91
C SER A 324 -0.70 -12.87 -23.77
N GLY A 325 -0.38 -14.09 -24.20
CA GLY A 325 0.76 -14.42 -25.06
C GLY A 325 0.45 -14.42 -26.57
N SER A 326 -0.76 -14.02 -26.98
CA SER A 326 -1.19 -14.08 -28.39
C SER A 326 -0.57 -13.00 -29.29
N GLY A 327 0.37 -12.20 -28.76
CA GLY A 327 1.15 -11.21 -29.52
C GLY A 327 0.40 -9.93 -29.85
N SER A 328 0.73 -9.34 -30.99
CA SER A 328 0.15 -8.09 -31.50
C SER A 328 -1.32 -8.24 -31.91
N ILE A 329 -2.06 -7.13 -31.86
CA ILE A 329 -3.45 -7.02 -32.30
C ILE A 329 -3.47 -6.32 -33.67
N PRO A 330 -3.68 -7.05 -34.79
CA PRO A 330 -3.65 -6.45 -36.14
C PRO A 330 -4.65 -5.31 -36.33
N GLU A 331 -5.79 -5.38 -35.64
CA GLU A 331 -6.86 -4.38 -35.66
C GLU A 331 -6.50 -3.09 -34.91
N ALA A 332 -5.37 -3.06 -34.19
CA ALA A 332 -4.92 -1.90 -33.42
C ALA A 332 -3.39 -1.82 -33.41
N PRO A 333 -2.78 -1.16 -34.42
CA PRO A 333 -1.34 -1.03 -34.52
C PRO A 333 -0.70 -0.53 -33.22
N GLY A 334 0.30 -1.27 -32.73
CA GLY A 334 0.97 -0.99 -31.47
C GLY A 334 0.35 -1.67 -30.25
N GLU A 335 -0.89 -2.16 -30.31
CA GLU A 335 -1.49 -2.94 -29.22
C GLU A 335 -1.05 -4.41 -29.24
N VAL A 336 -0.92 -4.98 -28.04
CA VAL A 336 -0.58 -6.39 -27.81
C VAL A 336 -1.50 -6.96 -26.74
N TRP A 337 -1.83 -8.26 -26.85
CA TRP A 337 -2.75 -8.91 -25.91
C TRP A 337 -2.27 -8.91 -24.46
N SER A 338 -0.96 -8.89 -24.22
CA SER A 338 -0.39 -8.76 -22.87
C SER A 338 -0.70 -7.40 -22.25
N ALA A 339 -0.70 -6.32 -23.03
CA ALA A 339 -1.04 -4.97 -22.57
C ALA A 339 -2.53 -4.84 -22.27
N VAL A 340 -3.39 -5.44 -23.12
CA VAL A 340 -4.84 -5.52 -22.85
C VAL A 340 -5.12 -6.31 -21.58
N ASN A 341 -4.46 -7.45 -21.39
CA ASN A 341 -4.60 -8.23 -20.16
C ASN A 341 -4.13 -7.45 -18.92
N ALA A 342 -3.01 -6.74 -18.99
CA ALA A 342 -2.52 -5.90 -17.90
C ALA A 342 -3.49 -4.74 -17.59
N ALA A 343 -4.09 -4.14 -18.62
CA ALA A 343 -5.10 -3.09 -18.44
C ALA A 343 -6.35 -3.62 -17.72
N LEU A 344 -6.87 -4.78 -18.12
CA LEU A 344 -7.99 -5.45 -17.42
C LEU A 344 -7.63 -5.82 -15.97
N THR A 345 -6.40 -6.31 -15.73
CA THR A 345 -5.99 -6.77 -14.40
C THR A 345 -5.86 -5.60 -13.42
N ASN A 346 -5.26 -4.50 -13.87
CA ASN A 346 -4.95 -3.34 -13.04
C ASN A 346 -6.04 -2.25 -13.07
N GLY A 347 -7.14 -2.44 -13.80
CA GLY A 347 -8.18 -1.40 -13.97
C GLY A 347 -7.70 -0.16 -14.72
N ASN A 348 -6.70 -0.30 -15.59
CA ASN A 348 -6.14 0.82 -16.34
C ASN A 348 -6.91 1.07 -17.64
N ARG A 349 -6.73 2.26 -18.24
CA ARG A 349 -7.36 2.67 -19.52
C ARG A 349 -8.89 2.66 -19.50
N GLY A 350 -9.51 2.89 -18.34
CA GLY A 350 -10.97 2.98 -18.20
C GLY A 350 -11.70 1.64 -18.10
N LEU A 351 -10.96 0.54 -17.97
CA LEU A 351 -11.51 -0.80 -17.74
C LEU A 351 -11.76 -1.03 -16.24
N PRO A 352 -12.76 -1.84 -15.86
CA PRO A 352 -12.95 -2.23 -14.47
C PRO A 352 -11.75 -3.04 -13.95
N GLU A 353 -11.35 -2.80 -12.71
CA GLU A 353 -10.23 -3.50 -12.06
C GLU A 353 -10.58 -4.97 -11.75
N GLY A 354 -9.57 -5.84 -11.72
CA GLY A 354 -9.66 -7.19 -11.15
C GLY A 354 -9.98 -8.32 -12.14
N GLY A 355 -9.99 -8.05 -13.45
CA GLY A 355 -10.25 -9.05 -14.49
C GLY A 355 -9.00 -9.44 -15.28
N SER A 356 -8.76 -10.73 -15.50
CA SER A 356 -7.86 -11.18 -16.58
C SER A 356 -8.60 -11.23 -17.91
N LEU A 357 -7.87 -11.20 -19.03
CA LEU A 357 -8.46 -11.40 -20.37
C LEU A 357 -9.27 -12.70 -20.45
N ALA A 358 -8.84 -13.75 -19.73
CA ALA A 358 -9.58 -15.00 -19.66
C ALA A 358 -10.91 -14.87 -18.92
N GLN A 359 -10.98 -14.12 -17.81
CA GLN A 359 -12.23 -13.83 -17.09
C GLN A 359 -13.16 -12.95 -17.94
N PHE A 360 -12.60 -11.93 -18.57
CA PHE A 360 -13.34 -11.02 -19.45
C PHE A 360 -14.02 -11.77 -20.61
N LEU A 361 -13.28 -12.65 -21.30
CA LEU A 361 -13.85 -13.48 -22.37
C LEU A 361 -14.82 -14.56 -21.84
N ALA A 362 -14.62 -15.06 -20.63
CA ALA A 362 -15.56 -15.99 -20.01
C ALA A 362 -16.91 -15.34 -19.74
N GLN A 363 -16.89 -14.12 -19.20
CA GLN A 363 -18.08 -13.35 -18.89
C GLN A 363 -18.86 -12.97 -20.16
N HIS A 364 -18.19 -12.46 -21.19
CA HIS A 364 -18.87 -11.88 -22.35
C HIS A 364 -19.09 -12.84 -23.53
N ARG A 365 -18.37 -13.96 -23.58
CA ARG A 365 -18.40 -14.91 -24.71
C ARG A 365 -18.52 -16.37 -24.29
N GLY A 366 -18.72 -16.63 -22.99
CA GLY A 366 -18.81 -17.99 -22.46
C GLY A 366 -17.51 -18.80 -22.63
N LYS A 367 -16.37 -18.15 -22.90
CA LYS A 367 -15.08 -18.86 -23.01
C LYS A 367 -14.75 -19.49 -21.66
N ARG A 368 -14.56 -20.80 -21.62
CA ARG A 368 -14.19 -21.50 -20.39
C ARG A 368 -12.91 -20.93 -19.78
N ASN A 369 -13.00 -20.38 -18.56
CA ASN A 369 -11.85 -19.91 -17.80
C ASN A 369 -11.31 -21.02 -16.90
N HIS A 370 -10.14 -21.57 -17.25
CA HIS A 370 -9.50 -22.65 -16.50
C HIS A 370 -9.14 -22.28 -15.05
N LYS A 371 -8.95 -20.99 -14.74
CA LYS A 371 -8.66 -20.51 -13.38
C LYS A 371 -9.89 -20.35 -12.49
N ALA A 372 -11.07 -20.19 -13.10
CA ALA A 372 -12.34 -19.97 -12.38
C ALA A 372 -13.28 -21.18 -12.54
N LEU A 373 -12.71 -22.38 -12.73
CA LEU A 373 -13.53 -23.58 -12.83
C LEU A 373 -14.18 -23.89 -11.47
N PRO A 374 -15.46 -24.31 -11.44
CA PRO A 374 -16.12 -24.75 -10.21
C PRO A 374 -15.29 -25.82 -9.49
N ARG A 375 -15.31 -25.80 -8.15
CA ARG A 375 -14.72 -26.87 -7.35
C ARG A 375 -15.36 -28.22 -7.74
N LEU A 376 -14.53 -29.23 -7.90
CA LEU A 376 -14.93 -30.62 -8.08
C LEU A 376 -14.84 -31.30 -6.73
N THR A 377 -15.94 -31.93 -6.32
CA THR A 377 -15.94 -32.81 -5.14
C THR A 377 -15.87 -34.26 -5.59
N PRO A 378 -15.31 -35.17 -4.77
CA PRO A 378 -15.33 -36.61 -5.05
C PRO A 378 -16.73 -37.12 -5.42
N GLU A 379 -17.77 -36.68 -4.71
CA GLU A 379 -19.16 -37.10 -4.92
C GLU A 379 -19.67 -36.69 -6.30
N ARG A 380 -19.32 -35.48 -6.75
CA ARG A 380 -19.71 -34.99 -8.07
C ARG A 380 -19.02 -35.77 -9.19
N VAL A 381 -17.73 -36.08 -9.03
CA VAL A 381 -16.99 -36.91 -9.99
C VAL A 381 -17.59 -38.32 -10.05
N LEU A 382 -17.95 -38.89 -8.89
CA LEU A 382 -18.58 -40.21 -8.81
C LEU A 382 -19.97 -40.22 -9.45
N ALA A 383 -20.80 -39.21 -9.21
CA ALA A 383 -22.12 -39.10 -9.83
C ALA A 383 -22.04 -39.07 -11.37
N TRP A 384 -21.09 -38.30 -11.93
CA TRP A 384 -20.85 -38.30 -13.38
C TRP A 384 -20.35 -39.66 -13.88
N ALA A 385 -19.53 -40.36 -13.10
CA ALA A 385 -18.97 -41.64 -13.50
C ALA A 385 -20.03 -42.75 -13.46
N ASP A 386 -20.88 -42.74 -12.43
CA ASP A 386 -22.03 -43.64 -12.26
C ASP A 386 -23.02 -43.43 -13.43
N ALA A 387 -23.34 -42.18 -13.79
CA ALA A 387 -24.18 -41.87 -14.95
C ALA A 387 -23.56 -42.33 -16.28
N HIS A 388 -22.24 -42.15 -16.46
CA HIS A 388 -21.51 -42.65 -17.63
C HIS A 388 -21.54 -44.18 -17.70
N HIS A 389 -21.36 -44.86 -16.56
CA HIS A 389 -21.41 -46.30 -16.47
C HIS A 389 -22.81 -46.84 -16.75
N ALA A 390 -23.86 -46.25 -16.18
CA ALA A 390 -25.25 -46.62 -16.44
C ALA A 390 -25.60 -46.53 -17.92
N ARG A 391 -25.11 -45.49 -18.63
CA ARG A 391 -25.38 -45.28 -20.05
C ARG A 391 -24.57 -46.20 -20.98
N THR A 392 -23.33 -46.53 -20.63
CA THR A 392 -22.38 -47.18 -21.55
C THR A 392 -22.00 -48.62 -21.14
N GLY A 393 -22.36 -49.04 -19.94
CA GLY A 393 -21.89 -50.29 -19.32
C GLY A 393 -20.40 -50.31 -19.00
N ARG A 394 -19.70 -49.16 -19.07
CA ARG A 394 -18.26 -49.05 -18.85
C ARG A 394 -17.95 -47.84 -17.97
N TRP A 395 -16.98 -47.99 -17.07
CA TRP A 395 -16.48 -46.86 -16.30
C TRP A 395 -15.70 -45.90 -17.21
N PRO A 396 -15.82 -44.58 -17.01
CA PRO A 396 -15.11 -43.62 -17.82
C PRO A 396 -13.60 -43.70 -17.60
N ASN A 397 -12.84 -43.32 -18.62
CA ASN A 397 -11.40 -43.11 -18.56
C ASN A 397 -11.07 -41.70 -19.08
N ARG A 398 -9.80 -41.26 -18.98
CA ARG A 398 -9.37 -39.92 -19.43
C ARG A 398 -9.74 -39.57 -20.88
N ASN A 399 -9.97 -40.57 -21.74
CA ASN A 399 -10.31 -40.40 -23.15
C ASN A 399 -11.81 -40.61 -23.43
N SER A 400 -12.65 -40.75 -22.41
CA SER A 400 -14.11 -40.91 -22.56
C SER A 400 -14.85 -39.66 -23.09
N GLY A 401 -14.13 -38.59 -23.44
CA GLY A 401 -14.66 -37.39 -24.07
C GLY A 401 -15.32 -36.40 -23.09
N ALA A 402 -16.30 -35.65 -23.59
CA ALA A 402 -17.08 -34.69 -22.82
C ALA A 402 -18.01 -35.37 -21.81
N ILE A 403 -18.33 -34.67 -20.73
CA ILE A 403 -19.29 -35.12 -19.71
C ILE A 403 -20.66 -34.50 -20.06
N PRO A 404 -21.66 -35.29 -20.48
CA PRO A 404 -22.95 -34.76 -20.92
C PRO A 404 -23.64 -33.87 -19.89
N ASP A 405 -23.58 -34.26 -18.61
CA ASP A 405 -24.22 -33.55 -17.49
C ASP A 405 -23.39 -32.37 -16.95
N ALA A 406 -22.30 -32.02 -17.62
CA ALA A 406 -21.42 -30.92 -17.24
C ALA A 406 -20.87 -30.22 -18.48
N PRO A 407 -21.65 -29.30 -19.08
CA PRO A 407 -21.23 -28.55 -20.26
C PRO A 407 -19.85 -27.91 -20.08
N GLY A 408 -18.95 -28.19 -21.02
CA GLY A 408 -17.57 -27.72 -21.00
C GLY A 408 -16.61 -28.58 -20.17
N GLU A 409 -17.07 -29.55 -19.38
CA GLU A 409 -16.22 -30.53 -18.70
C GLU A 409 -15.94 -31.76 -19.58
N GLY A 410 -14.76 -32.34 -19.41
CA GLY A 410 -14.34 -33.57 -20.08
C GLY A 410 -13.56 -34.46 -19.13
N TRP A 411 -13.57 -35.77 -19.39
CA TRP A 411 -12.94 -36.75 -18.51
C TRP A 411 -11.43 -36.56 -18.37
N SER A 412 -10.76 -36.02 -19.40
CA SER A 412 -9.34 -35.66 -19.31
C SER A 412 -9.07 -34.53 -18.32
N ALA A 413 -9.96 -33.55 -18.21
CA ALA A 413 -9.84 -32.44 -17.26
C ALA A 413 -10.10 -32.90 -15.83
N VAL A 414 -11.05 -33.84 -15.65
CA VAL A 414 -11.32 -34.48 -14.35
C VAL A 414 -10.13 -35.35 -13.92
N ASP A 415 -9.59 -36.16 -14.83
CA ASP A 415 -8.39 -36.99 -14.58
C ASP A 415 -7.18 -36.12 -14.20
N ALA A 416 -6.93 -35.03 -14.93
CA ALA A 416 -5.87 -34.08 -14.59
C ALA A 416 -6.11 -33.41 -13.22
N ALA A 417 -7.36 -33.08 -12.88
CA ALA A 417 -7.68 -32.48 -11.59
C ALA A 417 -7.46 -33.44 -10.42
N LEU A 418 -7.84 -34.71 -10.57
CA LEU A 418 -7.58 -35.78 -9.60
C LEU A 418 -6.08 -36.06 -9.45
N PHE A 419 -5.33 -36.04 -10.57
CA PHE A 419 -3.91 -36.34 -10.55
C PHE A 419 -3.08 -35.23 -9.90
N VAL A 420 -3.33 -33.97 -10.29
CA VAL A 420 -2.56 -32.80 -9.81
C VAL A 420 -3.04 -32.32 -8.43
N GLY A 421 -4.31 -32.56 -8.07
CA GLY A 421 -4.89 -32.04 -6.82
C GLY A 421 -5.35 -30.60 -6.94
N VAL A 422 -6.07 -30.30 -8.03
CA VAL A 422 -6.65 -28.97 -8.27
C VAL A 422 -8.17 -29.03 -8.20
N ARG A 423 -8.82 -27.86 -8.10
CA ARG A 423 -10.28 -27.71 -8.01
C ARG A 423 -10.90 -28.35 -6.74
N GLY A 424 -10.13 -28.50 -5.67
CA GLY A 424 -10.63 -29.04 -4.38
C GLY A 424 -10.47 -30.55 -4.21
N LEU A 425 -9.78 -31.22 -5.13
CA LEU A 425 -9.40 -32.62 -5.04
C LEU A 425 -8.01 -32.75 -4.40
N THR A 426 -7.74 -33.86 -3.71
CA THR A 426 -6.51 -34.06 -2.91
C THR A 426 -5.24 -34.32 -3.73
N GLY A 427 -5.37 -34.70 -5.00
CA GLY A 427 -4.23 -35.04 -5.85
C GLY A 427 -3.75 -36.48 -5.69
N GLY A 428 -2.84 -36.89 -6.57
CA GLY A 428 -2.08 -38.15 -6.45
C GLY A 428 -2.74 -39.40 -7.02
N GLU A 429 -3.95 -39.31 -7.57
CA GLU A 429 -4.63 -40.44 -8.19
C GLU A 429 -5.17 -40.10 -9.58
N SER A 430 -5.02 -41.03 -10.53
CA SER A 430 -5.73 -40.97 -11.81
C SER A 430 -7.22 -41.26 -11.62
N LEU A 431 -8.06 -40.87 -12.59
CA LEU A 431 -9.48 -41.22 -12.62
C LEU A 431 -9.72 -42.73 -12.46
N ALA A 432 -8.87 -43.55 -13.08
CA ALA A 432 -8.98 -45.01 -12.97
C ALA A 432 -8.69 -45.53 -11.55
N GLN A 433 -7.72 -44.94 -10.85
CA GLN A 433 -7.41 -45.27 -9.45
C GLN A 433 -8.52 -44.79 -8.51
N PHE A 434 -9.00 -43.57 -8.72
CA PHE A 434 -10.10 -42.98 -7.96
C PHE A 434 -11.37 -43.85 -8.05
N LEU A 435 -11.76 -44.26 -9.26
CA LEU A 435 -12.93 -45.14 -9.46
C LEU A 435 -12.70 -46.56 -8.92
N ALA A 436 -11.48 -47.09 -9.01
CA ALA A 436 -11.17 -48.39 -8.42
C ALA A 436 -11.33 -48.37 -6.90
N ARG A 437 -10.82 -47.31 -6.25
CA ARG A 437 -10.91 -47.12 -4.81
C ARG A 437 -12.34 -46.90 -4.32
N CYS A 438 -13.13 -46.09 -5.03
CA CYS A 438 -14.46 -45.68 -4.58
C CYS A 438 -15.62 -46.57 -5.06
N ARG A 439 -15.44 -47.34 -6.15
CA ARG A 439 -16.50 -48.13 -6.80
C ARG A 439 -16.08 -49.56 -7.16
N GLY A 440 -14.85 -49.97 -6.82
CA GLY A 440 -14.32 -51.25 -7.27
C GLY A 440 -14.16 -51.33 -8.79
N ALA A 441 -14.12 -50.18 -9.49
CA ALA A 441 -13.91 -50.16 -10.93
C ALA A 441 -12.56 -50.80 -11.28
N ARG A 442 -12.53 -51.64 -12.31
CA ARG A 442 -11.31 -52.37 -12.68
C ARG A 442 -10.24 -51.41 -13.23
N ASN A 443 -9.20 -51.13 -12.43
CA ASN A 443 -8.05 -50.36 -12.89
C ASN A 443 -7.09 -51.22 -13.73
N ARG A 444 -7.10 -51.02 -15.04
CA ARG A 444 -6.27 -51.78 -15.99
C ARG A 444 -4.76 -51.61 -15.77
N SER A 445 -4.34 -50.50 -15.18
CA SER A 445 -2.92 -50.20 -14.91
C SER A 445 -2.43 -50.77 -13.58
N ALA A 446 -3.33 -51.17 -12.68
CA ALA A 446 -3.01 -51.69 -11.35
C ALA A 446 -3.69 -53.06 -11.11
N LEU A 447 -3.67 -53.93 -12.13
CA LEU A 447 -4.18 -55.28 -11.99
C LEU A 447 -3.24 -56.11 -11.10
N PRO A 448 -3.77 -56.96 -10.20
CA PRO A 448 -2.93 -57.80 -9.34
C PRO A 448 -2.05 -58.72 -10.18
N PRO A 449 -0.82 -59.07 -9.72
CA PRO A 449 0.02 -60.01 -10.44
C PRO A 449 -0.71 -61.34 -10.66
N LEU A 450 -0.45 -61.99 -11.79
CA LEU A 450 -0.95 -63.33 -12.08
C LEU A 450 0.20 -64.31 -11.99
N SER A 451 -0.03 -65.47 -11.38
CA SER A 451 0.89 -66.60 -11.50
C SER A 451 0.44 -67.57 -12.59
N ILE A 452 1.41 -68.28 -13.19
CA ILE A 452 1.11 -69.37 -14.13
C ILE A 452 0.24 -70.44 -13.46
N GLU A 453 0.46 -70.73 -12.17
CA GLU A 453 -0.35 -71.69 -11.41
C GLU A 453 -1.81 -71.25 -11.25
N GLN A 454 -2.07 -69.96 -11.00
CA GLN A 454 -3.44 -69.44 -10.99
C GLN A 454 -4.12 -69.61 -12.34
N ILE A 455 -3.42 -69.28 -13.43
CA ILE A 455 -3.94 -69.43 -14.80
C ILE A 455 -4.23 -70.91 -15.11
N ARG A 456 -3.33 -71.82 -14.72
CA ARG A 456 -3.49 -73.27 -14.88
C ARG A 456 -4.69 -73.80 -14.10
N ALA A 457 -4.88 -73.35 -12.85
CA ALA A 457 -6.03 -73.71 -12.04
C ALA A 457 -7.35 -73.25 -12.69
N TRP A 458 -7.42 -72.01 -13.17
CA TRP A 458 -8.58 -71.51 -13.91
C TRP A 458 -8.83 -72.29 -15.20
N ALA A 459 -7.77 -72.70 -15.92
CA ALA A 459 -7.90 -73.43 -17.16
C ALA A 459 -8.46 -74.84 -16.94
N ARG A 460 -7.99 -75.53 -15.89
CA ARG A 460 -8.54 -76.84 -15.47
C ARG A 460 -10.01 -76.72 -15.06
N ALA A 461 -10.37 -75.72 -14.28
CA ALA A 461 -11.77 -75.49 -13.88
C ALA A 461 -12.67 -75.18 -15.09
N HIS A 462 -12.19 -74.41 -16.07
CA HIS A 462 -12.91 -74.19 -17.32
C HIS A 462 -13.08 -75.47 -18.14
N HIS A 463 -12.03 -76.30 -18.25
CA HIS A 463 -12.08 -77.59 -18.94
C HIS A 463 -13.05 -78.56 -18.23
N GLN A 464 -13.00 -78.66 -16.91
CA GLN A 464 -13.92 -79.49 -16.11
C GLN A 464 -15.39 -79.09 -16.35
N ARG A 465 -15.69 -77.80 -16.49
CA ARG A 465 -17.06 -77.34 -16.74
C ARG A 465 -17.53 -77.50 -18.18
N THR A 466 -16.65 -77.31 -19.16
CA THR A 466 -17.06 -77.17 -20.57
C THR A 466 -16.62 -78.33 -21.45
N GLY A 467 -15.75 -79.22 -20.96
CA GLY A 467 -15.12 -80.27 -21.76
C GLY A 467 -14.07 -79.77 -22.76
N THR A 468 -13.76 -78.46 -22.75
CA THR A 468 -12.79 -77.85 -23.67
C THR A 468 -11.84 -76.92 -22.93
N TRP A 469 -10.58 -76.85 -23.35
CA TRP A 469 -9.63 -75.92 -22.78
C TRP A 469 -9.93 -74.49 -23.22
N PRO A 470 -9.73 -73.47 -22.36
CA PRO A 470 -10.08 -72.11 -22.69
C PRO A 470 -9.17 -71.54 -23.79
N GLY A 471 -9.78 -70.90 -24.78
CA GLY A 471 -9.12 -70.03 -25.76
C GLY A 471 -9.23 -68.56 -25.38
N ARG A 472 -8.54 -67.69 -26.14
CA ARG A 472 -8.58 -66.22 -25.92
C ARG A 472 -10.00 -65.63 -25.92
N ASN A 473 -10.96 -66.30 -26.56
CA ASN A 473 -12.35 -65.85 -26.73
C ASN A 473 -13.32 -66.61 -25.82
N SER A 474 -12.85 -67.43 -24.88
CA SER A 474 -13.70 -68.22 -23.97
C SER A 474 -14.45 -67.38 -22.92
N GLY A 475 -14.50 -66.06 -23.07
CA GLY A 475 -15.28 -65.16 -22.24
C GLY A 475 -14.68 -64.87 -20.86
N PRO A 476 -15.53 -64.54 -19.86
CA PRO A 476 -15.11 -64.26 -18.49
C PRO A 476 -14.61 -65.51 -17.76
N ILE A 477 -13.78 -65.32 -16.74
CA ILE A 477 -13.28 -66.38 -15.85
C ILE A 477 -14.13 -66.38 -14.57
N PRO A 478 -15.04 -67.34 -14.36
CA PRO A 478 -15.93 -67.35 -13.19
C PRO A 478 -15.20 -67.34 -11.85
N GLU A 479 -14.02 -67.95 -11.79
CA GLU A 479 -13.14 -68.01 -10.61
C GLU A 479 -12.46 -66.69 -10.27
N ALA A 480 -12.48 -65.71 -11.18
CA ALA A 480 -11.76 -64.46 -11.04
C ALA A 480 -12.64 -63.30 -11.50
N PHE A 481 -13.34 -62.69 -10.55
CA PHE A 481 -14.30 -61.63 -10.83
C PHE A 481 -13.69 -60.50 -11.68
N GLY A 482 -14.30 -60.25 -12.84
CA GLY A 482 -13.84 -59.24 -13.79
C GLY A 482 -12.68 -59.66 -14.69
N GLU A 483 -12.08 -60.84 -14.54
CA GLU A 483 -11.08 -61.38 -15.47
C GLU A 483 -11.73 -62.03 -16.70
N THR A 484 -11.01 -61.99 -17.82
CA THR A 484 -11.41 -62.66 -19.07
C THR A 484 -10.23 -63.43 -19.63
N TRP A 485 -10.50 -64.52 -20.35
CA TRP A 485 -9.45 -65.28 -21.02
C TRP A 485 -8.67 -64.44 -22.04
N GLN A 486 -9.32 -63.43 -22.63
CA GLN A 486 -8.66 -62.46 -23.50
C GLN A 486 -7.63 -61.62 -22.74
N ALA A 487 -7.96 -61.12 -21.55
CA ALA A 487 -7.06 -60.34 -20.72
C ALA A 487 -5.85 -61.18 -20.24
N VAL A 488 -6.10 -62.42 -19.83
CA VAL A 488 -5.04 -63.38 -19.45
C VAL A 488 -4.12 -63.68 -20.64
N HIS A 489 -4.70 -63.92 -21.82
CA HIS A 489 -3.92 -64.14 -23.04
C HIS A 489 -3.00 -62.96 -23.38
N PHE A 490 -3.50 -61.72 -23.28
CA PHE A 490 -2.68 -60.53 -23.53
C PHE A 490 -1.60 -60.32 -22.46
N ALA A 491 -1.90 -60.63 -21.19
CA ALA A 491 -0.92 -60.56 -20.12
C ALA A 491 0.24 -61.56 -20.37
N LEU A 492 -0.07 -62.81 -20.70
CA LEU A 492 0.92 -63.83 -21.08
C LEU A 492 1.77 -63.38 -22.28
N ARG A 493 1.13 -62.88 -23.34
CA ARG A 493 1.85 -62.50 -24.57
C ARG A 493 2.81 -61.33 -24.40
N ARG A 494 2.50 -60.40 -23.47
CA ARG A 494 3.30 -59.19 -23.21
C ARG A 494 4.26 -59.34 -22.02
N GLY A 495 4.24 -60.48 -21.33
CA GLY A 495 4.92 -60.62 -20.04
C GLY A 495 4.36 -59.65 -18.97
N GLY A 496 3.08 -59.27 -19.09
CA GLY A 496 2.43 -58.36 -18.17
C GLY A 496 2.00 -59.06 -16.88
N ARG A 497 1.82 -58.28 -15.79
CA ARG A 497 1.36 -58.77 -14.48
C ARG A 497 2.30 -59.81 -13.83
N GLY A 498 3.60 -59.71 -14.08
CA GLY A 498 4.62 -60.59 -13.50
C GLY A 498 4.75 -61.96 -14.17
N LEU A 499 4.10 -62.16 -15.33
CA LEU A 499 4.19 -63.40 -16.10
C LEU A 499 5.41 -63.38 -17.03
N THR A 500 6.05 -64.53 -17.22
CA THR A 500 7.01 -64.74 -18.33
C THR A 500 6.27 -64.73 -19.66
N MET A 501 6.87 -64.19 -20.72
CA MET A 501 6.26 -64.18 -22.05
C MET A 501 5.92 -65.60 -22.52
N SER A 502 4.63 -65.85 -22.74
CA SER A 502 4.10 -67.16 -23.16
C SER A 502 2.77 -66.95 -23.90
N SER A 503 2.07 -68.04 -24.23
CA SER A 503 0.71 -67.99 -24.78
C SER A 503 -0.23 -68.86 -23.97
N LEU A 504 -1.52 -68.49 -23.93
CA LEU A 504 -2.54 -69.30 -23.27
C LEU A 504 -2.55 -70.75 -23.80
N SER A 505 -2.36 -70.93 -25.10
CA SER A 505 -2.27 -72.26 -25.73
C SER A 505 -1.05 -73.05 -25.29
N GLN A 506 0.07 -72.39 -25.01
CA GLN A 506 1.26 -73.05 -24.48
C GLN A 506 1.04 -73.49 -23.03
N VAL A 507 0.48 -72.62 -22.18
CA VAL A 507 0.12 -72.97 -20.79
C VAL A 507 -0.87 -74.15 -20.75
N VAL A 508 -1.84 -74.18 -21.66
CA VAL A 508 -2.79 -75.30 -21.81
C VAL A 508 -2.11 -76.57 -22.32
N ARG A 509 -1.22 -76.49 -23.31
CA ARG A 509 -0.49 -77.66 -23.84
C ARG A 509 0.40 -78.30 -22.78
N GLU A 510 1.01 -77.50 -21.91
CA GLU A 510 1.77 -77.99 -20.76
C GLU A 510 0.89 -78.75 -19.77
N LEU A 511 -0.41 -78.42 -19.67
CA LEU A 511 -1.37 -79.17 -18.84
C LEU A 511 -1.81 -80.49 -19.47
N ASP A 512 -2.03 -80.52 -20.79
CA ASP A 512 -2.34 -81.77 -21.53
C ASP A 512 -1.13 -82.71 -21.59
N GLY A 513 0.08 -82.16 -21.57
CA GLY A 513 1.34 -82.88 -21.66
C GLY A 513 1.93 -83.35 -20.33
N GLU A 514 1.28 -83.11 -19.18
CA GLU A 514 1.66 -83.78 -17.93
C GLU A 514 1.16 -85.24 -17.99
N PRO A 515 2.01 -86.24 -18.28
CA PRO A 515 1.59 -87.63 -18.17
C PRO A 515 1.19 -87.84 -16.70
N ALA A 516 0.02 -88.45 -16.46
CA ALA A 516 -0.47 -88.81 -15.13
C ALA A 516 0.63 -89.54 -14.33
N ARG A 517 1.45 -88.77 -13.60
CA ARG A 517 2.59 -89.31 -12.87
C ARG A 517 2.05 -89.94 -11.60
N ARG A 518 1.84 -91.25 -11.69
CA ARG A 518 2.11 -92.28 -10.68
C ARG A 518 1.85 -91.81 -9.24
N ALA A 519 0.60 -91.94 -8.80
CA ALA A 519 0.37 -92.36 -7.43
C ALA A 519 0.83 -93.83 -7.31
N GLY A 520 2.07 -94.07 -6.87
CA GLY A 520 2.45 -95.34 -6.24
C GLY A 520 1.61 -95.49 -4.97
N ARG A 521 1.05 -96.66 -4.60
CA ARG A 521 1.63 -98.00 -4.63
C ARG A 521 3.11 -97.97 -4.24
N ASN A 522 3.33 -97.71 -2.96
CA ASN A 522 4.34 -98.42 -2.21
C ASN A 522 3.60 -99.30 -1.20
N ASP A 523 4.03 -100.55 -1.17
CA ASP A 523 3.69 -101.60 -0.21
C ASP A 523 4.04 -101.21 1.23
#